data_AF-A0A7C0U558-F1
#
_entry.id   AF-A0A7C0U558-F1
#
_cell.length_a   1.000
_cell.length_b   1.000
_cell.length_c   1.000
_cell.angle_alpha   90.00
_cell.angle_beta   90.00
_cell.angle_gamma   90.00
#
_symmetry.space_group_name_H-M   'P 1'
#
loop_
_entity.id
_entity.type
_entity.pdbx_description
1 polymer ?
#
loop_
_entity_poly.entity_id
_entity_poly.type
_entity_poly.pdbx_seq_one_letter_code
_entity_poly.pdbx_strand_id
1 'polypeptide(L)'
;MKRELNEEVEHDAESYKLCGFLNLEQTSVDRVHFGAVFVVKGKSVKVKEKENIEGELVDIGEARKFYNLMEDWSKVVYDALIRGEIDA
;
A
#
# COMPACT_ATOMS: atom_id res chain seq x y z
N MET A 1 12.40 0.73 2.11
CA MET A 1 11.25 -0.19 2.09
C MET A 1 11.25 -1.14 3.29
N LYS A 2 12.08 -2.21 3.36
CA LYS A 2 11.99 -3.18 4.49
C LYS A 2 12.11 -2.54 5.88
N ARG A 3 13.01 -1.57 6.06
CA ARG A 3 13.14 -0.83 7.33
C ARG A 3 11.84 -0.08 7.67
N GLU A 4 11.33 0.73 6.76
CA GLU A 4 10.05 1.47 6.93
C GLU A 4 8.89 0.53 7.30
N LEU A 5 8.72 -0.56 6.55
CA LEU A 5 7.66 -1.53 6.81
C LEU A 5 7.78 -2.13 8.22
N ASN A 6 9.01 -2.44 8.65
CA ASN A 6 9.28 -2.95 9.99
C ASN A 6 9.09 -1.91 11.11
N GLU A 7 9.10 -0.60 10.80
CA GLU A 7 8.84 0.46 11.77
C GLU A 7 7.33 0.57 12.04
N GLU A 8 6.51 0.51 10.98
CA GLU A 8 5.07 0.74 11.08
C GLU A 8 4.26 -0.51 11.48
N VAL A 9 4.68 -1.69 11.02
CA VAL A 9 3.92 -2.94 11.20
C VAL A 9 4.80 -4.11 11.65
N GLU A 10 4.17 -5.06 12.34
CA GLU A 10 4.67 -6.41 12.57
C GLU A 10 4.07 -7.32 11.50
N HIS A 11 4.89 -8.13 10.82
CA HIS A 11 4.44 -8.96 9.71
C HIS A 11 5.27 -10.24 9.59
N ASP A 12 4.74 -11.23 8.88
CA ASP A 12 5.41 -12.50 8.57
C ASP A 12 5.83 -12.64 7.09
N ALA A 13 6.02 -11.51 6.40
CA ALA A 13 6.36 -11.43 4.98
C ALA A 13 7.32 -12.52 4.48
N GLU A 14 6.83 -13.33 3.54
CA GLU A 14 7.53 -14.41 2.87
C GLU A 14 8.26 -13.91 1.61
N SER A 15 7.72 -12.88 0.94
CA SER A 15 8.34 -12.29 -0.25
C SER A 15 8.03 -10.81 -0.42
N TYR A 16 8.88 -10.12 -1.18
CA TYR A 16 8.76 -8.70 -1.53
C TYR A 16 9.01 -8.56 -3.03
N LYS A 17 8.04 -8.04 -3.77
CA LYS A 17 8.10 -7.88 -5.22
C LYS A 17 7.92 -6.40 -5.57
N LEU A 18 8.90 -5.81 -6.27
CA LEU A 18 8.72 -4.50 -6.89
C LEU A 18 7.77 -4.67 -8.09
N CYS A 19 6.64 -3.97 -8.07
CA CYS A 19 5.59 -4.09 -9.07
C CYS A 19 5.51 -2.89 -10.01
N GLY A 20 6.08 -1.76 -9.62
CA GLY A 20 6.12 -0.57 -10.46
C GLY A 20 6.53 0.67 -9.71
N PHE A 21 6.29 1.80 -10.36
CA PHE A 21 6.59 3.12 -9.83
C PHE A 21 5.35 4.01 -9.88
N LEU A 22 5.23 4.90 -8.90
CA LEU A 22 4.20 5.91 -8.81
C LEU A 22 4.88 7.27 -9.02
N ASN A 23 4.49 7.94 -10.10
CA ASN A 23 4.97 9.29 -10.43
C ASN A 23 3.77 10.16 -10.77
N LEU A 24 3.40 11.01 -9.84
CA LEU A 24 2.21 11.87 -9.88
C LEU A 24 2.66 13.34 -9.82
N GLU A 25 1.80 14.27 -10.22
CA GLU A 25 2.10 15.70 -10.25
C GLU A 25 0.97 16.59 -9.68
N GLN A 26 -0.10 15.97 -9.18
CA GLN A 26 -1.35 16.60 -8.79
C GLN A 26 -1.17 17.54 -7.60
N THR A 27 -0.40 17.14 -6.59
CA THR A 27 -0.16 17.91 -5.37
C THR A 27 1.29 18.41 -5.28
N SER A 28 1.55 19.33 -4.34
CA SER A 28 2.93 19.77 -4.04
C SER A 28 3.79 18.64 -3.49
N VAL A 29 3.17 17.66 -2.82
CA VAL A 29 3.86 16.48 -2.31
C VAL A 29 4.22 15.56 -3.46
N ASP A 30 3.29 15.30 -4.38
CA ASP A 30 3.52 14.42 -5.54
C ASP A 30 4.72 14.88 -6.35
N ARG A 31 4.80 16.18 -6.66
CA ARG A 31 5.86 16.77 -7.49
C ARG A 31 7.28 16.62 -6.93
N VAL A 32 7.42 16.22 -5.67
CA VAL A 32 8.72 16.01 -5.03
C VAL A 32 8.94 14.56 -4.57
N HIS A 33 8.02 13.64 -4.88
CA HIS A 33 8.12 12.24 -4.51
C HIS A 33 8.04 11.32 -5.74
N PHE A 34 8.98 10.38 -5.79
CA PHE A 34 8.95 9.27 -6.73
C PHE A 34 8.76 7.96 -5.96
N GLY A 35 7.58 7.36 -6.08
CA GLY A 35 7.18 6.18 -5.31
C GLY A 35 7.60 4.88 -5.98
N ALA A 36 8.05 3.91 -5.19
CA ALA A 36 8.26 2.53 -5.63
C ALA A 36 7.20 1.63 -4.98
N VAL A 37 6.39 0.95 -5.79
CA VAL A 37 5.27 0.14 -5.32
C VAL A 37 5.72 -1.31 -5.15
N PHE A 38 5.60 -1.84 -3.93
CA PHE A 38 5.92 -3.22 -3.62
C PHE A 38 4.67 -3.99 -3.21
N VAL A 39 4.56 -5.23 -3.68
CA VAL A 39 3.67 -6.23 -3.09
C VAL A 39 4.47 -7.05 -2.09
N VAL A 40 3.91 -7.21 -0.90
CA VAL A 40 4.46 -8.04 0.17
C VAL A 40 3.50 -9.19 0.42
N LYS A 41 3.97 -10.43 0.23
CA LYS A 41 3.16 -11.63 0.51
C LYS A 41 3.47 -12.14 1.90
N GLY A 42 2.43 -12.37 2.69
CA GLY A 42 2.49 -12.91 4.05
C GLY A 42 1.09 -13.35 4.49
N LYS A 43 0.95 -13.84 5.73
CA LYS A 43 -0.33 -14.30 6.29
C LYS A 43 -0.85 -13.36 7.36
N SER A 44 -0.01 -12.51 7.94
CA SER A 44 -0.41 -11.60 9.00
C SER A 44 0.31 -10.26 8.92
N VAL A 45 -0.42 -9.21 9.30
CA VAL A 45 0.11 -7.86 9.52
C VAL A 45 -0.60 -7.26 10.72
N LYS A 46 0.15 -6.51 11.54
CA LYS A 46 -0.37 -5.84 12.72
C LYS A 46 0.31 -4.49 12.90
N VAL A 47 -0.47 -3.43 13.06
CA VAL A 47 0.05 -2.08 13.28
C VAL A 47 0.77 -1.98 14.62
N LYS A 48 1.97 -1.37 14.61
CA LYS A 48 2.75 -1.04 15.81
C LYS A 48 2.34 0.30 16.41
N GLU A 49 2.18 1.33 15.58
CA GLU A 49 1.80 2.70 15.99
C GLU A 49 0.28 2.88 16.10
N LYS A 50 -0.34 2.23 17.08
CA LYS A 50 -1.80 2.22 17.27
C LYS A 50 -2.42 3.57 17.62
N GLU A 51 -1.61 4.57 17.96
CA GLU A 51 -2.10 5.92 18.26
C GLU A 51 -2.41 6.71 16.99
N ASN A 52 -1.76 6.37 15.88
CA ASN A 52 -1.84 7.12 14.63
C ASN A 52 -2.54 6.34 13.52
N ILE A 53 -2.45 5.01 13.53
CA ILE A 53 -2.89 4.16 12.41
C ILE A 53 -3.65 2.94 12.94
N GLU A 54 -4.70 2.57 12.21
CA GLU A 54 -5.40 1.29 12.34
C GLU A 54 -5.43 0.59 10.98
N GLY A 55 -5.58 -0.74 10.98
CA GLY A 55 -5.63 -1.51 9.74
C GLY A 55 -5.91 -2.98 9.96
N GLU A 56 -6.47 -3.60 8.92
CA GLU A 56 -6.79 -5.03 8.85
C GLU A 56 -6.50 -5.55 7.43
N LEU A 57 -6.31 -6.88 7.30
CA LEU A 57 -6.27 -7.52 5.99
C LEU A 57 -7.70 -7.80 5.54
N VAL A 58 -8.01 -7.31 4.33
CA VAL A 58 -9.29 -7.55 3.67
C VAL A 58 -9.06 -8.12 2.28
N ASP A 59 -10.05 -8.83 1.76
CA ASP A 59 -10.03 -9.21 0.36
C ASP A 59 -10.03 -7.96 -0.54
N ILE A 60 -9.36 -8.03 -1.68
CA ILE A 60 -9.26 -6.88 -2.60
C ILE A 60 -10.63 -6.37 -3.08
N GLY A 61 -11.62 -7.26 -3.18
CA GLY A 61 -13.00 -6.88 -3.49
C GLY A 61 -13.67 -6.09 -2.37
N GLU A 62 -13.35 -6.40 -1.11
CA GLU A 62 -13.86 -5.70 0.06
C GLU A 62 -13.19 -4.36 0.29
N ALA A 63 -11.92 -4.21 -0.09
CA ALA A 63 -11.19 -2.95 -0.03
C ALA A 63 -11.93 -1.79 -0.73
N ARG A 64 -12.80 -2.09 -1.71
CA ARG A 64 -13.69 -1.11 -2.36
C ARG A 64 -14.53 -0.30 -1.37
N LYS A 65 -14.94 -0.89 -0.25
CA LYS A 65 -15.73 -0.22 0.81
C LYS A 65 -14.98 1.00 1.39
N PHE A 66 -13.65 0.96 1.37
CA PHE A 66 -12.77 2.01 1.89
C PHE A 66 -12.30 3.00 0.81
N TYR A 67 -12.69 2.83 -0.46
CA TYR A 67 -12.17 3.62 -1.58
C TYR A 67 -12.32 5.14 -1.37
N ASN A 68 -13.43 5.59 -0.77
CA ASN A 68 -13.63 7.01 -0.49
C ASN A 68 -12.75 7.56 0.64
N LEU A 69 -12.24 6.68 1.52
CA LEU A 69 -11.32 7.01 2.60
C LEU A 69 -9.85 6.94 2.16
N MET A 70 -9.58 6.31 1.02
CA MET A 70 -8.23 6.24 0.46
C MET A 70 -7.75 7.62 -0.01
N GLU A 71 -6.48 7.90 0.27
CA GLU A 71 -5.73 9.02 -0.28
C GLU A 71 -5.34 8.78 -1.75
N ASP A 72 -4.76 9.79 -2.40
CA ASP A 72 -4.52 9.77 -3.84
C ASP A 72 -3.62 8.61 -4.29
N TRP A 73 -2.52 8.35 -3.57
CA TRP A 73 -1.61 7.26 -3.92
C TRP A 73 -2.25 5.87 -3.72
N SER A 74 -3.04 5.70 -2.66
CA SER A 74 -3.71 4.43 -2.39
C SER A 74 -4.82 4.14 -3.39
N LYS A 75 -5.56 5.16 -3.87
CA LYS A 75 -6.53 5.00 -4.96
C LYS A 75 -5.88 4.55 -6.27
N VAL A 76 -4.76 5.17 -6.65
CA VAL A 76 -4.03 4.81 -7.88
C VAL A 76 -3.54 3.36 -7.83
N VAL A 77 -2.97 2.93 -6.69
CA VAL A 77 -2.52 1.54 -6.50
C VAL A 77 -3.70 0.57 -6.48
N TYR A 78 -4.80 0.91 -5.81
CA TYR A 78 -6.01 0.09 -5.81
C TYR A 78 -6.57 -0.11 -7.23
N ASP A 79 -6.70 0.96 -8.01
CA ASP A 79 -7.21 0.87 -9.37
C ASP A 79 -6.31 0.01 -10.27
N ALA A 80 -4.99 0.10 -10.10
CA ALA A 80 -4.03 -0.74 -10.81
C ALA A 80 -4.15 -2.23 -10.43
N LEU A 81 -4.41 -2.53 -9.14
CA LEU A 81 -4.71 -3.89 -8.69
C LEU A 81 -6.00 -4.42 -9.34
N ILE A 82 -7.07 -3.62 -9.35
CA ILE A 82 -8.35 -4.01 -9.95
C ILE A 82 -8.26 -4.20 -11.47
N ARG A 83 -7.43 -3.40 -12.16
CA ARG A 83 -7.16 -3.55 -13.60
C ARG A 83 -6.23 -4.73 -13.93
N GLY A 84 -5.64 -5.38 -12.92
CA GLY A 84 -4.67 -6.47 -13.11
C GLY A 84 -3.31 -6.00 -13.62
N GLU A 85 -2.97 -4.72 -13.44
CA GLU A 85 -1.66 -4.15 -13.77
C GLU A 85 -0.59 -4.53 -12.73
N ILE A 86 -1.04 -4.81 -11.50
CA ILE A 86 -0.21 -5.28 -10.40
C ILE A 86 -0.60 -6.72 -10.06
N ASP A 87 0.36 -7.62 -10.21
CA ASP A 87 0.22 -9.03 -9.79
C ASP A 87 0.59 -9.16 -8.31
N ALA A 88 -0.46 -9.25 -7.48
CA ALA A 88 -0.42 -9.23 -6.02
C ALA A 88 -0.52 -10.61 -5.36
#